data_AF-A0A183I831-F1
#
_entry.id   AF-A0A183I831-F1
#
_cell.length_a   1.000
_cell.length_b   1.000
_cell.length_c   1.000
_cell.angle_alpha   90.00
_cell.angle_beta   90.00
_cell.angle_gamma   90.00
#
_symmetry.space_group_name_H-M   'P 1'
#
loop_
_entity.id
_entity.type
_entity.pdbx_description
1 polymer ?
#
loop_
_entity_poly.entity_id
_entity_poly.type
_entity_poly.pdbx_seq_one_letter_code
_entity_poly.pdbx_strand_id
1 'polypeptide(L)'
;MNASMHNFSEQQLRMRMVARLLRDELIMQLHTFFYLMPPFSHEVVDQSTTMDTLEDDNLHQLLSNAMLTTEIKTSVIHVYKTMLKQHPQQYVEDLLDLFLKFIPYLRGEHHIEDIMYRMNLERSSVMRVLDTFACVIAPFMRPEYV
;
A
#
# COMPACT_ATOMS: atom_id res chain seq x y z
N MET A 1 -23.60 28.25 -23.48
CA MET A 1 -22.53 28.22 -22.45
C MET A 1 -23.20 28.34 -21.08
N ASN A 2 -23.51 27.24 -20.38
CA ASN A 2 -24.12 27.26 -19.03
C ASN A 2 -24.05 25.91 -18.27
N ALA A 3 -23.67 24.82 -18.94
CA ALA A 3 -23.64 23.48 -18.34
C ALA A 3 -22.58 23.32 -17.22
N SER A 4 -21.46 24.06 -17.27
CA SER A 4 -20.39 23.94 -16.26
C SER A 4 -20.77 24.57 -14.92
N MET A 5 -21.52 25.67 -14.92
CA MET A 5 -21.97 26.36 -13.70
C MET A 5 -23.03 25.54 -12.95
N HIS A 6 -23.93 24.87 -13.69
CA HIS A 6 -24.96 24.02 -13.11
C HIS A 6 -24.35 22.80 -12.39
N ASN A 7 -23.30 22.22 -12.97
CA ASN A 7 -22.57 21.09 -12.38
C ASN A 7 -21.84 21.49 -11.09
N PHE A 8 -21.24 22.70 -11.05
CA PHE A 8 -20.58 23.20 -9.84
C PHE A 8 -21.57 23.47 -8.69
N SER A 9 -22.71 24.10 -8.98
CA SER A 9 -23.74 24.34 -7.95
C SER A 9 -24.32 23.04 -7.39
N GLU A 10 -24.49 22.03 -8.25
CA GLU A 10 -24.98 20.72 -7.84
C GLU A 10 -23.94 19.95 -7.02
N GLN A 11 -22.67 20.00 -7.42
CA GLN A 11 -21.56 19.43 -6.65
C GLN A 11 -21.45 20.10 -5.27
N GLN A 12 -21.62 21.42 -5.19
CA GLN A 12 -21.61 22.14 -3.92
C GLN A 12 -22.80 21.75 -3.03
N LEU A 13 -23.99 21.55 -3.61
CA LEU A 13 -25.14 21.04 -2.88
C LEU A 13 -24.89 19.62 -2.34
N ARG A 14 -24.37 18.72 -3.17
CA ARG A 14 -24.02 17.34 -2.76
C ARG A 14 -22.98 17.33 -1.65
N MET A 15 -21.94 18.15 -1.73
CA MET A 15 -20.95 18.29 -0.65
C MET A 15 -21.58 18.77 0.65
N ARG A 16 -22.49 19.76 0.59
CA ARG A 16 -23.23 20.24 1.76
C ARG A 16 -24.13 19.15 2.36
N MET A 17 -24.79 18.35 1.52
CA MET A 17 -25.60 17.22 1.97
C MET A 17 -24.72 16.19 2.70
N VAL A 18 -23.62 15.74 2.10
CA VAL A 18 -22.69 14.78 2.71
C VAL A 18 -22.14 15.33 4.03
N ALA A 19 -21.69 16.58 4.05
CA ALA A 19 -21.19 17.22 5.28
C ALA A 19 -22.25 17.30 6.37
N ARG A 20 -23.52 17.52 6.01
CA ARG A 20 -24.64 17.54 6.96
C ARG A 20 -24.92 16.14 7.50
N LEU A 21 -24.95 15.12 6.63
CA LEU A 21 -25.18 13.73 7.04
C LEU A 21 -24.06 13.21 7.94
N LEU A 22 -22.80 13.56 7.67
CA LEU A 22 -21.66 13.22 8.54
C LEU A 22 -21.79 13.90 9.92
N ARG A 23 -22.07 15.22 9.94
CA ARG A 23 -22.21 15.99 11.19
C ARG A 23 -23.34 15.49 12.09
N ASP A 24 -24.45 15.09 11.48
CA ASP A 24 -25.62 14.61 12.21
C ASP A 24 -25.52 13.08 12.48
N GLU A 25 -24.34 12.47 12.28
CA GLU A 25 -24.05 11.03 12.50
C GLU A 25 -24.95 10.06 11.70
N LEU A 26 -25.52 10.54 10.60
CA LEU A 26 -26.41 9.76 9.73
C LEU A 26 -25.64 8.87 8.75
N ILE A 27 -24.40 9.23 8.46
CA ILE A 27 -23.43 8.41 7.70
C ILE A 27 -22.07 8.48 8.39
N MET A 28 -21.25 7.45 8.21
CA MET A 28 -19.86 7.40 8.70
C MET A 28 -18.88 7.40 7.54
N GLN A 29 -17.68 7.89 7.78
CA GLN A 29 -16.59 7.75 6.83
C GLN A 29 -15.85 6.44 7.10
N LEU A 30 -15.65 5.63 6.06
CA LEU A 30 -14.90 4.39 6.14
C LEU A 30 -13.47 4.62 5.64
N HIS A 31 -12.50 4.51 6.54
CA HIS A 31 -11.10 4.67 6.19
C HIS A 31 -10.40 3.32 6.04
N THR A 32 -9.52 3.23 5.04
CA THR A 32 -8.71 2.06 4.75
C THR A 32 -7.32 2.21 5.37
N PHE A 33 -7.01 1.37 6.34
CA PHE A 33 -5.69 1.26 6.95
C PHE A 33 -4.98 0.00 6.45
N PHE A 34 -3.67 -0.02 6.55
CA PHE A 34 -2.87 -1.18 6.16
C PHE A 34 -1.93 -1.62 7.27
N TYR A 35 -1.82 -2.93 7.42
CA TYR A 35 -0.89 -3.59 8.32
C TYR A 35 0.09 -4.41 7.51
N LEU A 36 1.36 -4.27 7.83
CA LEU A 36 2.39 -5.20 7.39
C LEU A 36 2.23 -6.50 8.20
N MET A 37 2.01 -7.62 7.51
CA MET A 37 1.78 -8.92 8.13
C MET A 37 2.58 -10.01 7.42
N PRO A 38 3.02 -11.06 8.14
CA PRO A 38 3.55 -12.26 7.51
C PRO A 38 2.52 -12.88 6.55
N PRO A 39 2.97 -13.57 5.48
CA PRO A 39 2.07 -14.25 4.57
C PRO A 39 1.22 -15.30 5.29
N PHE A 40 -0.06 -15.40 4.91
CA PHE A 40 -1.04 -16.27 5.58
C PHE A 40 -0.80 -17.78 5.38
N SER A 41 0.07 -18.19 4.46
CA SER A 41 0.39 -19.58 4.18
C SER A 41 1.68 -19.99 4.89
N HIS A 42 1.55 -20.97 5.79
CA HIS A 42 2.67 -21.79 6.30
C HIS A 42 3.19 -22.73 5.20
N GLU A 43 3.32 -22.24 3.96
CA GLU A 43 4.25 -22.86 3.03
C GLU A 43 5.61 -22.53 3.60
N VAL A 44 6.18 -23.52 4.31
CA VAL A 44 7.58 -23.57 4.66
C VAL A 44 8.35 -23.15 3.42
N VAL A 45 8.75 -21.88 3.34
CA VAL A 45 9.66 -21.46 2.30
C VAL A 45 10.93 -22.19 2.62
N ASP A 46 11.13 -23.27 1.89
CA ASP A 46 12.12 -24.28 2.15
C ASP A 46 13.46 -23.54 2.24
N GLN A 47 14.10 -23.59 3.41
CA GLN A 47 15.36 -22.87 3.65
C GLN A 47 16.46 -23.33 2.68
N SER A 48 16.27 -24.44 1.98
CA SER A 48 17.08 -24.88 0.84
C SER A 48 17.05 -23.88 -0.35
N THR A 49 15.91 -23.25 -0.63
CA THR A 49 15.79 -22.21 -1.68
C THR A 49 16.44 -20.90 -1.24
N THR A 50 16.69 -20.71 0.06
CA THR A 50 17.38 -19.53 0.57
C THR A 50 18.86 -19.46 0.16
N MET A 51 19.46 -20.60 -0.23
CA MET A 51 20.87 -20.67 -0.64
C MET A 51 21.10 -20.31 -2.12
N ASP A 52 20.16 -20.65 -3.01
CA ASP A 52 20.18 -20.19 -4.42
C ASP A 52 19.67 -18.75 -4.57
N THR A 53 19.03 -18.17 -3.53
CA THR A 53 18.54 -16.80 -3.59
C THR A 53 19.60 -15.71 -3.38
N LEU A 54 20.81 -16.07 -2.95
CA LEU A 54 21.86 -15.19 -2.41
C LEU A 54 22.76 -14.48 -3.44
N GLU A 55 22.50 -14.57 -4.75
CA GLU A 55 23.41 -13.97 -5.75
C GLU A 55 23.30 -12.45 -5.89
N ASP A 56 22.35 -11.79 -5.20
CA ASP A 56 22.17 -10.33 -5.30
C ASP A 56 22.46 -9.66 -3.94
N ASP A 57 23.75 -9.50 -3.64
CA ASP A 57 24.27 -8.86 -2.41
C ASP A 57 23.62 -7.49 -2.13
N ASN A 58 23.23 -6.77 -3.18
CA ASN A 58 22.62 -5.45 -3.09
C ASN A 58 21.20 -5.51 -2.50
N LEU A 59 20.40 -6.49 -2.93
CA LEU A 59 19.03 -6.65 -2.44
C LEU A 59 18.99 -7.05 -0.96
N HIS A 60 19.93 -7.89 -0.53
CA HIS A 60 20.08 -8.24 0.88
C HIS A 60 20.49 -7.03 1.74
N GLN A 61 21.35 -6.15 1.22
CA GLN A 61 21.73 -4.92 1.90
C GLN A 61 20.57 -3.92 2.00
N LEU A 62 19.76 -3.79 0.93
CA LEU A 62 18.58 -2.93 0.90
C LEU A 62 17.53 -3.38 1.94
N LEU A 63 17.29 -4.70 2.01
CA LEU A 63 16.31 -5.31 2.93
C LEU A 63 16.85 -5.46 4.36
N SER A 64 18.17 -5.49 4.59
CA SER A 64 18.74 -5.57 5.94
C SER A 64 18.50 -4.27 6.72
N ASN A 65 18.51 -3.13 6.03
CA ASN A 65 18.17 -1.83 6.62
C ASN A 65 16.68 -1.70 6.98
N ALA A 66 15.81 -2.46 6.31
CA ALA A 66 14.39 -2.48 6.62
C ALA A 66 14.13 -3.35 7.87
N MET A 67 13.41 -2.79 8.86
CA MET A 67 12.94 -3.51 10.07
C MET A 67 11.82 -4.51 9.73
N LEU A 68 12.11 -5.49 8.89
CA LEU A 68 11.20 -6.55 8.46
C LEU A 68 11.56 -7.86 9.14
N THR A 69 10.56 -8.66 9.48
CA THR A 69 10.76 -10.06 9.91
C THR A 69 11.27 -10.90 8.74
N THR A 70 11.99 -11.99 9.04
CA THR A 70 12.58 -12.88 8.02
C THR A 70 11.55 -13.42 7.03
N GLU A 71 10.34 -13.78 7.49
CA GLU A 71 9.25 -14.31 6.65
C GLU A 71 8.77 -13.30 5.59
N ILE A 72 8.62 -12.05 6.00
CA ILE A 72 8.23 -10.95 5.11
C ILE A 72 9.35 -10.67 4.10
N LYS A 73 10.62 -10.68 4.53
CA LYS A 73 11.76 -10.51 3.63
C LYS A 73 11.76 -11.58 2.55
N THR A 74 11.60 -12.84 2.92
CA THR A 74 11.54 -13.95 1.96
C THR A 74 10.41 -13.79 0.95
N SER A 75 9.24 -13.36 1.41
CA SER A 75 8.07 -13.12 0.54
C SER A 75 8.32 -11.96 -0.42
N VAL A 76 8.88 -10.85 0.06
CA VAL A 76 9.25 -9.69 -0.77
C VAL A 76 10.29 -10.07 -1.81
N ILE A 77 11.32 -10.87 -1.44
CA ILE A 77 12.33 -11.38 -2.36
C ILE A 77 11.67 -12.25 -3.44
N HIS A 78 10.74 -13.12 -3.05
CA HIS A 78 10.02 -13.98 -4.00
C HIS A 78 9.19 -13.15 -5.01
N VAL A 79 8.45 -12.14 -4.53
CA VAL A 79 7.71 -11.21 -5.39
C VAL A 79 8.66 -10.47 -6.33
N TYR A 80 9.75 -9.92 -5.81
CA TYR A 80 10.77 -9.21 -6.58
C TYR A 80 11.32 -10.06 -7.73
N LYS A 81 11.76 -11.30 -7.43
CA LYS A 81 12.28 -12.22 -8.45
C LYS A 81 11.23 -12.63 -9.48
N THR A 82 9.98 -12.76 -9.06
CA THR A 82 8.87 -13.05 -9.97
C THR A 82 8.61 -11.89 -10.93
N MET A 83 8.66 -10.66 -10.42
CA MET A 83 8.50 -9.45 -11.24
C MET A 83 9.65 -9.22 -12.23
N LEU A 84 10.89 -9.50 -11.84
CA LEU A 84 12.05 -9.38 -12.73
C LEU A 84 11.94 -10.25 -13.99
N LYS A 85 11.18 -11.36 -13.95
CA LYS A 85 10.93 -12.19 -15.13
C LYS A 85 10.01 -11.51 -16.16
N GLN A 86 9.20 -10.54 -15.74
CA GLN A 86 8.13 -9.93 -16.54
C GLN A 86 8.40 -8.46 -16.86
N HIS A 87 9.21 -7.77 -16.06
CA HIS A 87 9.43 -6.33 -16.15
C HIS A 87 10.92 -5.97 -16.15
N PRO A 88 11.29 -4.78 -16.70
CA PRO A 88 12.66 -4.28 -16.61
C PRO A 88 13.13 -4.10 -15.16
N GLN A 89 14.41 -4.36 -14.89
CA GLN A 89 14.99 -4.29 -13.56
C GLN A 89 14.75 -2.95 -12.85
N GLN A 90 15.01 -1.82 -13.53
CA GLN A 90 14.81 -0.48 -12.97
C GLN A 90 13.39 -0.27 -12.41
N TYR A 91 12.38 -0.77 -13.13
CA TYR A 91 10.99 -0.61 -12.70
C TYR A 91 10.70 -1.39 -11.42
N VAL A 92 11.28 -2.58 -11.27
CA VAL A 92 11.09 -3.41 -10.07
C VAL A 92 11.84 -2.82 -8.88
N GLU A 93 13.04 -2.28 -9.09
CA GLU A 93 13.83 -1.58 -8.07
C GLU A 93 13.10 -0.32 -7.57
N ASP A 94 12.60 0.53 -8.48
CA ASP A 94 11.84 1.74 -8.11
C ASP A 94 10.58 1.39 -7.28
N LEU A 95 9.92 0.29 -7.64
CA LEU A 95 8.71 -0.18 -6.95
C LEU A 95 9.04 -0.76 -5.56
N LEU A 96 10.15 -1.49 -5.44
CA LEU A 96 10.65 -2.00 -4.16
C LEU A 96 11.06 -0.85 -3.24
N ASP A 97 11.79 0.13 -3.75
CA ASP A 97 12.18 1.33 -3.00
C ASP A 97 10.96 2.09 -2.48
N LEU A 98 9.92 2.20 -3.30
CA LEU A 98 8.68 2.83 -2.89
C LEU A 98 7.96 2.01 -1.80
N PHE A 99 7.92 0.69 -1.94
CA PHE A 99 7.38 -0.20 -0.91
C PHE A 99 8.14 -0.08 0.41
N LEU A 100 9.48 -0.01 0.39
CA LEU A 100 10.27 0.17 1.61
C LEU A 100 9.95 1.50 2.31
N LYS A 101 9.70 2.57 1.55
CA LYS A 101 9.24 3.85 2.11
C LYS A 101 7.84 3.77 2.71
N PHE A 102 7.01 2.80 2.31
CA PHE A 102 5.66 2.62 2.87
C PHE A 102 5.69 1.94 4.23
N ILE A 103 6.69 1.08 4.51
CA ILE A 103 6.77 0.27 5.75
C ILE A 103 6.42 1.05 7.03
N PRO A 104 6.93 2.27 7.28
CA PRO A 104 6.60 3.02 8.50
C PRO A 104 5.11 3.36 8.65
N TYR A 105 4.39 3.45 7.52
CA TYR A 105 2.96 3.76 7.48
C TYR A 105 2.07 2.52 7.60
N LEU A 106 2.60 1.33 7.29
CA LEU A 106 1.88 0.03 7.31
C LEU A 106 1.74 -0.56 8.72
N ARG A 107 1.43 0.27 9.72
CA ARG A 107 1.21 -0.14 11.12
C ARG A 107 -0.23 0.06 11.59
N GLY A 108 -1.13 0.40 10.67
CA GLY A 108 -2.52 0.72 10.95
C GLY A 108 -2.77 2.07 11.61
N GLU A 109 -1.75 2.94 11.66
CA GLU A 109 -1.86 4.31 12.19
C GLU A 109 -2.21 5.33 11.09
N HIS A 110 -1.96 4.98 9.83
CA HIS A 110 -2.13 5.87 8.69
C HIS A 110 -3.10 5.23 7.70
N HIS A 111 -4.23 5.89 7.45
CA HIS A 111 -5.14 5.49 6.38
C HIS A 111 -4.56 5.86 5.00
N ILE A 112 -5.07 5.24 3.94
CA ILE A 112 -4.53 5.40 2.59
C ILE A 112 -4.45 6.86 2.12
N GLU A 113 -5.44 7.69 2.45
CA GLU A 113 -5.45 9.10 2.06
C GLU A 113 -4.30 9.90 2.70
N ASP A 114 -3.91 9.55 3.92
CA ASP A 114 -2.80 10.19 4.66
C ASP A 114 -1.45 9.77 4.04
N ILE A 115 -1.32 8.50 3.66
CA ILE A 115 -0.14 8.00 2.95
C ILE A 115 0.02 8.74 1.62
N MET A 116 -1.06 8.84 0.84
CA MET A 116 -1.08 9.59 -0.42
C MET A 116 -0.67 11.04 -0.21
N TYR A 117 -1.21 11.71 0.81
CA TYR A 117 -0.92 13.10 1.12
C TYR A 117 0.54 13.32 1.56
N ARG A 118 1.03 12.56 2.55
CA ARG A 118 2.38 12.72 3.11
C ARG A 118 3.49 12.40 2.11
N MET A 119 3.26 11.41 1.26
CA MET A 119 4.23 10.99 0.26
C MET A 119 4.07 11.74 -1.07
N ASN A 120 3.04 12.59 -1.20
CA ASN A 120 2.68 13.29 -2.43
C ASN A 120 2.56 12.32 -3.63
N LEU A 121 1.80 11.24 -3.44
CA LEU A 121 1.61 10.17 -4.43
C LEU A 121 0.18 10.14 -4.96
N GLU A 122 0.05 9.85 -6.25
CA GLU A 122 -1.25 9.53 -6.84
C GLU A 122 -1.79 8.18 -6.35
N ARG A 123 -3.11 8.06 -6.34
CA ARG A 123 -3.82 6.82 -5.95
C ARG A 123 -3.37 5.61 -6.75
N SER A 124 -3.12 5.79 -8.04
CA SER A 124 -2.67 4.74 -8.96
C SER A 124 -1.32 4.14 -8.53
N SER A 125 -0.37 4.99 -8.15
CA SER A 125 0.95 4.58 -7.68
C SER A 125 0.88 3.86 -6.33
N VAL A 126 0.10 4.40 -5.39
CA VAL A 126 -0.11 3.76 -4.08
C VAL A 126 -0.76 2.39 -4.23
N MET A 127 -1.86 2.29 -4.98
CA MET A 127 -2.55 1.01 -5.19
C MET A 127 -1.67 -0.01 -5.91
N ARG A 128 -0.88 0.41 -6.90
CA ARG A 128 0.07 -0.49 -7.58
C ARG A 128 1.04 -1.15 -6.62
N VAL A 129 1.62 -0.39 -5.69
CA VAL A 129 2.54 -0.93 -4.67
C VAL A 129 1.78 -1.91 -3.76
N LEU A 130 0.62 -1.50 -3.25
CA LEU A 130 -0.18 -2.31 -2.33
C LEU A 130 -0.64 -3.63 -2.96
N ASP A 131 -1.09 -3.60 -4.22
CA ASP A 131 -1.54 -4.78 -4.97
C ASP A 131 -0.36 -5.72 -5.27
N THR A 132 0.81 -5.17 -5.60
CA THR A 132 2.02 -5.95 -5.89
C THR A 132 2.50 -6.73 -4.67
N PHE A 133 2.52 -6.08 -3.50
CA PHE A 133 2.99 -6.68 -2.25
C PHE A 133 1.83 -7.14 -1.35
N ALA A 134 0.65 -7.40 -1.90
CA ALA A 134 -0.54 -7.77 -1.16
C ALA A 134 -0.36 -9.04 -0.29
N CYS A 135 0.58 -9.92 -0.65
CA CYS A 135 0.90 -11.12 0.14
C CYS A 135 1.46 -10.83 1.54
N VAL A 136 1.99 -9.62 1.77
CA VAL A 136 2.55 -9.17 3.06
C VAL A 136 1.80 -7.97 3.65
N ILE A 137 0.65 -7.62 3.08
CA ILE A 137 -0.15 -6.46 3.48
C ILE A 137 -1.59 -6.89 3.76
N ALA A 138 -2.12 -6.50 4.91
CA ALA A 138 -3.52 -6.71 5.26
C ALA A 138 -4.26 -5.36 5.31
N PRO A 139 -5.31 -5.16 4.48
CA PRO A 139 -6.19 -4.01 4.60
C PRO A 139 -7.15 -4.17 5.79
N PHE A 140 -7.37 -3.08 6.52
CA PHE A 140 -8.34 -3.01 7.61
C PHE A 140 -9.20 -1.76 7.45
N MET A 141 -10.52 -1.93 7.46
CA MET A 141 -11.46 -0.82 7.34
C MET A 141 -11.94 -0.41 8.73
N ARG A 142 -11.79 0.87 9.07
CA ARG A 142 -12.32 1.42 10.32
C ARG A 142 -13.38 2.47 10.01
N PRO A 143 -14.61 2.34 10.56
CA PRO A 143 -15.57 3.43 10.56
C PRO A 143 -15.12 4.49 11.55
N GLU A 144 -14.98 5.73 11.09
CA GLU A 144 -14.69 6.87 11.95
C GLU A 144 -15.86 7.88 11.85
N TYR A 145 -16.28 8.35 13.02
CA TYR A 145 -17.18 9.50 13.13
C TYR A 145 -16.32 10.76 12.99
N VAL A 146 -16.72 11.67 12.10
CA VAL A 146 -16.03 12.94 11.84
C VAL A 146 -16.54 14.01 12.80
#